data_AF-A0A3N5YLR8-F1
#
_entry.id   AF-A0A3N5YLR8-F1
#
_cell.length_a   1.000
_cell.length_b   1.000
_cell.length_c   1.000
_cell.angle_alpha   90.00
_cell.angle_beta   90.00
_cell.angle_gamma   90.00
#
_symmetry.space_group_name_H-M   'P 1'
#
loop_
_entity.id
_entity.type
_entity.pdbx_description
1 polymer ?
#
loop_
_entity_poly.entity_id
_entity_poly.type
_entity_poly.pdbx_seq_one_letter_code
_entity_poly.pdbx_strand_id
1 'polypeptide(L)'
;MFRSSRKFFISLAALICLLGALAFAQNAQKPQAGPTSDDFNQFSWRYVGPQTFSGRITAFAVPRSQSTTYYVLTASGGLWKTEDAGIHFEPTFEKYGTLGMGWLAIAPSNQNI
;
A
#
# COMPACT_ATOMS: atom_id res chain seq x y z
N MET A 1 67.61 31.17 19.64
CA MET A 1 66.26 31.23 20.26
C MET A 1 65.09 31.10 19.25
N PHE A 2 65.25 30.42 18.09
CA PHE A 2 64.23 30.39 17.01
C PHE A 2 63.72 28.98 16.61
N ARG A 3 64.01 27.93 17.40
CA ARG A 3 63.69 26.53 17.05
C ARG A 3 62.27 26.08 17.50
N SER A 4 61.62 26.86 18.37
CA SER A 4 60.29 26.56 18.93
C SER A 4 59.14 26.94 18.00
N SER A 5 59.24 28.11 17.34
CA SER A 5 58.20 28.63 16.44
C SER A 5 57.98 27.73 15.21
N ARG A 6 59.04 27.18 14.60
CA ARG A 6 58.92 26.24 13.46
C ARG A 6 58.15 24.97 13.82
N LYS A 7 58.33 24.43 15.04
CA LYS A 7 57.59 23.25 15.50
C LYS A 7 56.12 23.59 15.74
N PHE A 8 55.84 24.79 16.26
CA PHE A 8 54.48 25.28 16.46
C PHE A 8 53.70 25.44 15.14
N PHE A 9 54.33 26.02 14.11
CA PHE A 9 53.71 26.16 12.78
C PHE A 9 53.46 24.81 12.09
N ILE A 10 54.36 23.84 12.24
CA ILE A 10 54.17 22.48 11.70
C ILE A 10 53.02 21.75 12.42
N SER A 11 52.95 21.85 13.75
CA SER A 11 51.85 21.27 14.51
C SER A 11 50.50 21.91 14.19
N LEU A 12 50.47 23.23 13.97
CA LEU A 12 49.25 23.95 13.61
C LEU A 12 48.76 23.57 12.20
N ALA A 13 49.68 23.47 11.23
CA ALA A 13 49.36 23.02 9.88
C ALA A 13 48.85 21.56 9.88
N ALA A 14 49.48 20.67 10.67
CA ALA A 14 49.03 19.29 10.81
C ALA A 14 47.62 19.20 11.43
N LEU A 15 47.31 20.04 12.42
CA LEU A 15 45.98 20.09 13.04
C LEU A 15 44.92 20.61 12.07
N ILE A 16 45.24 21.62 11.25
CA ILE A 16 44.34 22.15 10.22
C ILE A 16 44.09 21.10 9.13
N CYS A 17 45.11 20.38 8.69
CA CYS A 17 44.95 19.27 7.74
C CYS A 17 44.10 18.13 8.33
N LEU A 18 44.28 17.81 9.61
CA LEU A 18 43.50 16.76 10.28
C LEU A 18 42.03 17.18 10.41
N LEU A 19 41.76 18.42 10.81
CA LEU A 19 40.40 18.99 10.89
C LEU A 19 39.71 19.03 9.51
N GLY A 20 40.45 19.40 8.46
CA GLY A 20 39.95 19.37 7.08
C GLY A 20 39.57 17.96 6.63
N ALA A 21 40.39 16.95 6.92
CA ALA A 21 40.11 15.56 6.55
C ALA A 21 38.86 15.00 7.28
N LEU A 22 38.64 15.36 8.54
CA LEU A 22 37.44 14.99 9.29
C LEU A 22 36.16 15.60 8.69
N ALA A 23 36.21 16.87 8.27
CA ALA A 23 35.06 17.52 7.63
C ALA A 23 34.70 16.88 6.29
N PHE A 24 35.70 16.49 5.48
CA PHE A 24 35.46 15.76 4.23
C PHE A 24 34.88 14.35 4.45
N ALA A 25 35.31 13.64 5.50
CA ALA A 25 34.77 12.33 5.84
C ALA A 25 33.30 12.38 6.28
N GLN A 26 32.86 13.47 6.94
CA GLN A 26 31.46 13.66 7.33
C GLN A 26 30.54 13.99 6.16
N ASN A 27 31.08 14.50 5.04
CA ASN A 27 30.30 14.82 3.85
C ASN A 27 30.18 13.63 2.88
N ALA A 28 30.65 12.43 3.27
CA ALA A 28 30.30 11.20 2.59
C ALA A 28 28.79 10.98 2.73
N GLN A 29 28.06 11.27 1.65
CA GLN A 29 26.62 11.09 1.57
C GLN A 29 26.28 9.67 2.01
N LYS A 30 25.56 9.52 3.13
CA LYS A 30 25.05 8.23 3.56
C LYS A 30 24.25 7.62 2.40
N PRO A 31 24.39 6.33 2.08
CA PRO A 31 23.57 5.70 1.05
C PRO A 31 22.11 5.98 1.39
N GLN A 32 21.41 6.66 0.49
CA GLN A 32 19.98 6.89 0.65
C GLN A 32 19.32 5.51 0.71
N ALA A 33 18.76 5.15 1.87
CA ALA A 33 18.01 3.92 2.00
C ALA A 33 16.87 3.94 0.98
N GLY A 34 16.70 2.84 0.24
CA GLY A 34 15.57 2.68 -0.66
C GLY A 34 14.24 2.71 0.09
N PRO A 35 13.12 2.87 -0.63
CA PRO A 35 11.80 2.87 0.00
C PRO A 35 11.56 1.55 0.75
N THR A 36 10.99 1.67 1.92
CA THR A 36 10.50 0.59 2.79
C THR A 36 9.05 0.24 2.44
N SER A 37 8.53 -0.87 2.96
CA SER A 37 7.11 -1.23 2.78
C SER A 37 6.17 -0.13 3.30
N ASP A 38 6.55 0.56 4.36
CA ASP A 38 5.71 1.56 5.03
C ASP A 38 5.50 2.80 4.16
N ASP A 39 6.47 3.12 3.30
CA ASP A 39 6.37 4.22 2.34
C ASP A 39 5.24 4.03 1.31
N PHE A 40 4.73 2.80 1.17
CA PHE A 40 3.61 2.49 0.28
C PHE A 40 2.25 2.52 0.97
N ASN A 41 2.18 2.60 2.30
CA ASN A 41 0.92 2.63 3.04
C ASN A 41 0.09 3.90 2.78
N GLN A 42 0.70 4.94 2.19
CA GLN A 42 0.02 6.16 1.76
C GLN A 42 -0.80 6.00 0.48
N PHE A 43 -0.63 4.90 -0.26
CA PHE A 43 -1.38 4.64 -1.49
C PHE A 43 -2.61 3.80 -1.22
N SER A 44 -3.70 4.12 -1.91
CA SER A 44 -4.91 3.31 -1.93
C SER A 44 -5.05 2.58 -3.26
N TRP A 45 -5.57 1.35 -3.19
CA TRP A 45 -6.03 0.64 -4.38
C TRP A 45 -7.27 1.34 -4.91
N ARG A 46 -7.32 1.53 -6.23
CA ARG A 46 -8.51 1.99 -6.93
C ARG A 46 -8.78 1.11 -8.13
N TYR A 47 -10.05 0.92 -8.43
CA TYR A 47 -10.45 0.28 -9.68
C TYR A 47 -10.07 1.16 -10.88
N VAL A 48 -9.49 0.54 -11.93
CA VAL A 48 -9.02 1.25 -13.14
C VAL A 48 -9.83 0.88 -14.40
N GLY A 49 -10.76 -0.07 -14.31
CA GLY A 49 -11.54 -0.54 -15.46
C GLY A 49 -10.89 -1.73 -16.17
N PRO A 50 -11.65 -2.51 -16.96
CA PRO A 50 -12.59 -2.07 -18.01
C PRO A 50 -14.01 -1.72 -17.53
N GLN A 51 -14.71 -0.86 -18.28
CA GLN A 51 -16.14 -0.55 -18.04
C GLN A 51 -17.06 -1.75 -18.28
N THR A 52 -16.64 -2.70 -19.12
CA THR A 52 -17.32 -3.96 -19.37
C THR A 52 -16.64 -5.09 -18.59
N PHE A 53 -17.34 -5.59 -17.59
CA PHE A 53 -16.89 -6.74 -16.81
C PHE A 53 -17.18 -8.03 -17.57
N SER A 54 -16.21 -8.94 -17.61
CA SER A 54 -16.37 -10.32 -18.11
C SER A 54 -16.09 -11.29 -16.97
N GLY A 55 -16.75 -12.44 -16.99
CA GLY A 55 -16.59 -13.46 -15.97
C GLY A 55 -17.81 -14.37 -15.85
N ARG A 56 -17.71 -15.37 -14.99
CA ARG A 56 -18.81 -16.31 -14.69
C ARG A 56 -19.43 -15.96 -13.35
N ILE A 57 -20.71 -15.62 -13.37
CA ILE A 57 -21.55 -15.49 -12.17
C ILE A 57 -21.99 -16.90 -11.76
N THR A 58 -21.77 -17.27 -10.50
CA THR A 58 -22.16 -18.58 -9.95
C THR A 58 -23.43 -18.51 -9.12
N ALA A 59 -23.68 -17.38 -8.44
CA ALA A 59 -24.91 -17.17 -7.68
C ALA A 59 -25.26 -15.68 -7.60
N PHE A 60 -26.53 -15.41 -7.30
CA PHE A 60 -27.09 -14.08 -7.16
C PHE A 60 -28.10 -14.09 -6.01
N ALA A 61 -28.09 -13.06 -5.16
CA ALA A 61 -29.01 -12.98 -4.03
C ALA A 61 -29.50 -11.54 -3.83
N VAL A 62 -30.83 -11.40 -3.66
CA VAL A 62 -31.50 -10.11 -3.44
C VAL A 62 -32.22 -10.16 -2.08
N PRO A 63 -31.93 -9.22 -1.16
CA PRO A 63 -32.72 -9.06 0.04
C PRO A 63 -34.18 -8.72 -0.31
N ARG A 64 -35.16 -9.30 0.39
CA ARG A 64 -36.56 -8.87 0.23
C ARG A 64 -36.66 -7.39 0.61
N SER A 65 -37.55 -6.62 0.00
CA SER A 65 -37.71 -5.18 0.28
C SER A 65 -36.62 -4.23 -0.25
N GLN A 66 -35.48 -4.71 -0.78
CA GLN A 66 -34.44 -3.87 -1.38
C GLN A 66 -34.23 -4.24 -2.85
N SER A 67 -34.85 -3.51 -3.77
CA SER A 67 -34.75 -3.80 -5.22
C SER A 67 -33.45 -3.30 -5.86
N THR A 68 -32.77 -2.33 -5.25
CA THR A 68 -31.52 -1.76 -5.75
C THR A 68 -30.28 -2.39 -5.11
N THR A 69 -30.45 -3.07 -3.98
CA THR A 69 -29.37 -3.75 -3.27
C THR A 69 -29.36 -5.22 -3.62
N TYR A 70 -28.25 -5.74 -4.13
CA TYR A 70 -28.09 -7.16 -4.35
C TYR A 70 -26.63 -7.60 -4.35
N TYR A 71 -26.44 -8.90 -4.18
CA TYR A 71 -25.13 -9.53 -4.07
C TYR A 71 -24.91 -10.47 -5.24
N VAL A 72 -23.71 -10.41 -5.83
CA VAL A 72 -23.29 -11.20 -6.99
C VAL A 72 -22.06 -12.01 -6.60
N LEU A 73 -22.19 -13.32 -6.69
CA LEU A 73 -21.07 -14.24 -6.49
C LEU A 73 -20.48 -14.62 -7.84
N THR A 74 -19.17 -14.47 -7.96
CA THR A 74 -18.43 -14.86 -9.17
C THR A 74 -17.62 -16.13 -8.91
N ALA A 75 -17.30 -16.85 -9.98
CA ALA A 75 -16.59 -18.13 -9.87
C ALA A 75 -15.18 -18.03 -9.28
N SER A 76 -14.49 -16.92 -9.55
CA SER A 76 -13.10 -16.69 -9.17
C SER A 76 -12.77 -15.24 -8.82
N GLY A 77 -13.76 -14.35 -8.85
CA GLY A 77 -13.59 -12.91 -8.58
C GLY A 77 -14.19 -12.46 -7.26
N GLY A 78 -14.59 -13.40 -6.39
CA GLY A 78 -15.17 -13.08 -5.07
C GLY A 78 -16.66 -12.70 -5.09
N LEU A 79 -17.08 -12.05 -4.01
CA LEU A 79 -18.45 -11.61 -3.73
C LEU A 79 -18.55 -10.09 -3.83
N TRP A 80 -19.50 -9.63 -4.63
CA TRP A 80 -19.73 -8.22 -4.93
C TRP A 80 -21.11 -7.81 -4.43
N LYS A 81 -21.23 -6.56 -3.98
CA LYS A 81 -22.50 -5.94 -3.57
C LYS A 81 -22.72 -4.67 -4.36
N THR A 82 -23.95 -4.44 -4.77
CA THR A 82 -24.40 -3.12 -5.24
C THR A 82 -25.53 -2.63 -4.35
N GLU A 83 -25.72 -1.31 -4.29
CA GLU A 83 -26.83 -0.63 -3.60
C GLU A 83 -27.61 0.29 -4.55
N ASP A 84 -27.15 0.44 -5.79
CA ASP A 84 -27.65 1.38 -6.80
C ASP A 84 -28.09 0.69 -8.10
N ALA A 85 -28.64 -0.51 -7.95
CA ALA A 85 -29.16 -1.35 -9.04
C ALA A 85 -28.09 -1.83 -10.05
N GLY A 86 -26.81 -1.86 -9.66
CA GLY A 86 -25.72 -2.39 -10.47
C GLY A 86 -24.95 -1.35 -11.27
N ILE A 87 -25.07 -0.07 -10.90
CA ILE A 87 -24.22 0.98 -11.47
C ILE A 87 -22.82 0.87 -10.88
N HIS A 88 -22.72 0.64 -9.56
CA HIS A 88 -21.46 0.40 -8.86
C HIS A 88 -21.49 -0.93 -8.09
N PHE A 89 -20.33 -1.58 -8.03
CA PHE A 89 -20.12 -2.83 -7.29
C PHE A 89 -18.94 -2.70 -6.34
N GLU A 90 -19.17 -3.01 -5.08
CA GLU A 90 -18.16 -3.05 -4.02
C GLU A 90 -17.81 -4.49 -3.66
N PRO A 91 -16.52 -4.84 -3.53
CA PRO A 91 -16.11 -6.17 -3.11
C PRO A 91 -16.33 -6.33 -1.59
N THR A 92 -17.00 -7.41 -1.19
CA THR A 92 -17.38 -7.65 0.22
C THR A 92 -16.57 -8.73 0.91
N PHE A 93 -15.76 -9.47 0.15
CA PHE A 93 -15.05 -10.67 0.62
C PHE A 93 -13.53 -10.61 0.41
N GLU A 94 -12.93 -9.42 0.45
CA GLU A 94 -11.49 -9.24 0.15
C GLU A 94 -10.55 -9.72 1.28
N LYS A 95 -11.03 -9.71 2.52
CA LYS A 95 -10.20 -10.03 3.70
C LYS A 95 -9.97 -11.53 3.90
N TYR A 96 -10.62 -12.35 3.08
CA TYR A 96 -10.63 -13.79 3.25
C TYR A 96 -9.80 -14.43 2.13
N GLY A 97 -8.93 -15.38 2.48
CA GLY A 97 -7.97 -15.97 1.53
C GLY A 97 -8.56 -16.96 0.51
N THR A 98 -9.88 -16.97 0.29
CA THR A 98 -10.53 -17.90 -0.64
C THR A 98 -11.42 -17.18 -1.63
N LEU A 99 -11.25 -17.53 -2.91
CA LEU A 99 -12.09 -17.10 -4.02
C LEU A 99 -13.02 -18.22 -4.50
N GLY A 100 -12.86 -19.44 -3.96
CA GLY A 100 -13.63 -20.63 -4.35
C GLY A 100 -14.97 -20.68 -3.66
N MET A 101 -15.93 -19.90 -4.13
CA MET A 101 -17.29 -19.87 -3.59
C MET A 101 -18.30 -20.39 -4.62
N GLY A 102 -19.09 -21.38 -4.21
CA GLY A 102 -20.07 -22.05 -5.09
C GLY A 102 -21.52 -21.63 -4.87
N TRP A 103 -21.85 -21.03 -3.73
CA TRP A 103 -23.23 -20.70 -3.35
C TRP A 103 -23.31 -19.46 -2.48
N LEU A 104 -24.42 -18.74 -2.59
CA LEU A 104 -24.75 -17.56 -1.80
C LEU A 104 -26.24 -17.58 -1.46
N ALA A 105 -26.60 -17.25 -0.23
CA ALA A 105 -27.98 -17.06 0.20
C ALA A 105 -28.05 -15.95 1.25
N ILE A 106 -29.23 -15.31 1.37
CA ILE A 106 -29.51 -14.28 2.39
C ILE A 106 -30.50 -14.87 3.38
N ALA A 107 -30.27 -14.63 4.68
CA ALA A 107 -31.17 -15.13 5.70
C ALA A 107 -32.56 -14.46 5.61
N PRO A 108 -33.67 -15.22 5.59
CA PRO A 108 -35.02 -14.63 5.54
C PRO A 108 -35.37 -13.81 6.78
N SER A 109 -34.78 -14.14 7.94
CA SER A 109 -35.03 -13.51 9.24
C SER A 109 -34.26 -12.21 9.43
N ASN A 110 -33.10 -12.07 8.79
CA ASN A 110 -32.26 -10.88 8.89
C ASN A 110 -31.48 -10.71 7.59
N GLN A 111 -31.78 -9.63 6.88
CA GLN A 111 -31.23 -9.36 5.56
C GLN A 111 -29.84 -8.74 5.56
N ASN A 112 -29.32 -8.44 6.76
CA ASN A 112 -27.95 -7.99 6.95
C ASN A 112 -26.97 -9.17 7.09
N ILE A 113 -27.44 -10.42 6.94
CA ILE A 113 -26.66 -11.65 7.14
C ILE A 113 -26.91 -12.67 6.03
#